data_AF-A0A4V2MLG4-F1
#
_entry.id   AF-A0A4V2MLG4-F1
#
_cell.length_a   1.000
_cell.length_b   1.000
_cell.length_c   1.000
_cell.angle_alpha   90.00
_cell.angle_beta   90.00
_cell.angle_gamma   90.00
#
_symmetry.space_group_name_H-M   'P 1'
#
loop_
_entity.id
_entity.type
_entity.pdbx_description
1 polymer ?
#
loop_
_entity_poly.entity_id
_entity_poly.type
_entity_poly.pdbx_seq_one_letter_code
_entity_poly.pdbx_strand_id
1 'polypeptide(L)'
;MDTARLVLDDTSLVLIVLCILFVAGRVIAYSPRMRRHEGNRPWRSRPRGVGRRRPPPSAGPAASARDSDAADLAAEQLKAVSRASYKARPLLNRPEAAVFKALDAAVVGRNPSWQVMAQVSLGEFLTASDKSAFLAINSKRVDFALMNEQCQVVHALEYQGTGHYRGQSAAARDAVKKEALRKAGIGYHEIVAGHTTPSELRALVGKLVPAARDEQAA
;
A
#
# COMPACT_ATOMS: atom_id res chain seq x y z
N MET A 1 -50.77 19.35 -4.71
CA MET A 1 -49.51 19.85 -4.11
C MET A 1 -48.48 18.77 -4.34
N ASP A 2 -47.93 18.78 -5.56
CA ASP A 2 -47.05 17.75 -6.07
C ASP A 2 -45.60 18.07 -5.70
N THR A 3 -45.05 17.30 -4.77
CA THR A 3 -43.62 17.34 -4.45
C THR A 3 -42.86 16.50 -5.47
N ALA A 4 -42.17 17.18 -6.38
CA ALA A 4 -41.26 16.63 -7.37
C ALA A 4 -40.25 15.66 -6.74
N ARG A 5 -40.41 14.36 -7.02
CA ARG A 5 -39.35 13.37 -6.86
C ARG A 5 -38.37 13.57 -8.01
N LEU A 6 -37.22 14.16 -7.71
CA LEU A 6 -36.08 14.25 -8.62
C LEU A 6 -35.55 12.83 -8.86
N VAL A 7 -36.15 12.12 -9.83
CA VAL A 7 -35.60 10.88 -10.37
C VAL A 7 -34.39 11.28 -11.20
N LEU A 8 -33.21 11.17 -10.60
CA LEU A 8 -31.95 11.20 -11.34
C LEU A 8 -31.88 9.90 -12.13
N ASP A 9 -32.27 10.00 -13.40
CA ASP A 9 -32.25 8.94 -14.39
C ASP A 9 -30.83 8.35 -14.50
N ASP A 10 -30.70 7.02 -14.54
CA ASP A 10 -29.41 6.29 -14.52
C ASP A 10 -28.45 6.76 -15.62
N THR A 11 -28.99 7.31 -16.70
CA THR A 11 -28.27 7.95 -17.82
C THR A 11 -27.52 9.22 -17.39
N SER A 12 -28.08 10.02 -16.49
CA SER A 12 -27.50 11.27 -16.00
C SER A 12 -26.30 11.01 -15.08
N LEU A 13 -26.36 9.93 -14.30
CA LEU A 13 -25.31 9.52 -13.38
C LEU A 13 -24.09 8.97 -14.14
N VAL A 14 -24.32 8.22 -15.23
CA VAL A 14 -23.26 7.78 -16.16
C VAL A 14 -22.58 8.98 -16.82
N LEU A 15 -23.32 9.99 -17.27
CA LEU A 15 -22.75 11.19 -17.88
C LEU A 15 -21.91 12.01 -16.90
N ILE A 16 -22.33 12.13 -15.63
CA ILE A 16 -21.55 12.82 -14.58
C ILE A 16 -20.24 12.08 -14.29
N VAL A 17 -20.26 10.74 -14.21
CA VAL A 17 -19.06 9.93 -14.00
C VAL A 17 -18.11 10.02 -15.21
N LEU A 18 -18.63 9.99 -16.43
CA LEU A 18 -17.83 10.20 -17.65
C LEU A 18 -17.20 11.60 -17.68
N CYS A 19 -17.92 12.64 -17.25
CA CYS A 19 -17.37 13.99 -17.12
C CYS A 19 -16.24 14.07 -16.09
N ILE A 20 -16.40 13.42 -14.92
CA ILE A 20 -15.35 13.40 -13.88
C ILE A 20 -14.10 12.65 -14.37
N LEU A 21 -14.27 11.52 -15.05
CA LEU A 21 -13.17 10.74 -15.63
C LEU A 21 -12.48 11.50 -16.78
N PHE A 22 -13.23 12.22 -17.60
CA PHE A 22 -12.68 13.06 -18.67
C PHE A 22 -11.86 14.23 -18.12
N VAL A 23 -12.37 14.93 -17.09
CA VAL A 23 -11.64 16.03 -16.44
C VAL A 23 -10.38 15.52 -15.72
N ALA A 24 -10.47 14.41 -14.98
CA ALA A 24 -9.31 13.80 -14.35
C ALA A 24 -8.26 13.33 -15.38
N GLY A 25 -8.72 12.75 -16.50
CA GLY A 25 -7.87 12.37 -17.63
C GLY A 25 -7.19 13.57 -18.30
N ARG A 26 -7.89 14.70 -18.45
CA ARG A 26 -7.32 15.96 -18.95
C ARG A 26 -6.28 16.54 -17.99
N VAL A 27 -6.48 16.46 -16.67
CA VAL A 27 -5.51 16.92 -15.67
C VAL A 27 -4.22 16.07 -15.69
N ILE A 28 -4.36 14.75 -15.86
CA ILE A 28 -3.21 13.84 -16.02
C ILE A 28 -2.50 14.07 -17.38
N ALA A 29 -3.24 14.35 -18.44
CA ALA A 29 -2.68 14.64 -19.77
C ALA A 29 -2.08 16.06 -19.92
N TYR A 30 -2.54 17.03 -19.14
CA TYR A 30 -1.98 18.39 -19.06
C TYR A 30 -0.79 18.49 -18.10
N SER A 31 -0.53 17.47 -17.28
CA SER A 31 0.75 17.38 -16.59
C SER A 31 1.85 17.26 -17.65
N PRO A 32 2.81 18.21 -17.72
CA PRO A 32 3.77 18.25 -18.80
C PRO A 32 4.58 16.96 -18.79
N ARG A 33 4.37 16.18 -19.85
CA ARG A 33 5.05 14.93 -20.15
C ARG A 33 6.54 15.22 -20.35
N MET A 34 7.29 15.33 -19.24
CA MET A 34 8.73 15.48 -19.29
C MET A 34 9.36 14.13 -19.66
N ARG A 35 9.61 13.98 -20.97
CA ARG A 35 10.73 13.18 -21.47
C ARG A 35 12.00 13.59 -20.74
N ARG A 36 12.66 12.66 -20.04
CA ARG A 36 14.11 12.76 -19.77
C ARG A 36 14.75 11.38 -19.73
N HIS A 37 15.62 11.23 -20.72
CA HIS A 37 16.70 10.28 -20.95
C HIS A 37 17.10 9.35 -19.80
N GLU A 38 16.93 8.07 -20.11
CA GLU A 38 17.86 6.96 -19.90
C GLU A 38 19.27 7.36 -19.44
N GLY A 39 19.66 6.81 -18.28
CA GLY A 39 20.96 7.01 -17.67
C GLY A 39 21.32 5.81 -16.80
N ASN A 40 21.35 4.63 -17.40
CA ASN A 40 21.90 3.43 -16.78
C ASN A 40 23.39 3.64 -16.53
N ARG A 41 23.83 3.72 -15.27
CA ARG A 41 25.24 3.60 -14.90
C ARG A 41 25.38 2.70 -13.67
N PRO A 42 26.08 1.56 -13.79
CA PRO A 42 26.36 0.72 -12.64
C PRO A 42 27.38 1.37 -11.72
N TRP A 43 27.16 1.20 -10.42
CA TRP A 43 28.01 1.70 -9.35
C TRP A 43 29.37 0.97 -9.39
N ARG A 44 30.42 1.66 -9.86
CA ARG A 44 31.81 1.22 -9.74
C ARG A 44 32.51 2.04 -8.67
N SER A 45 33.10 1.32 -7.73
CA SER A 45 34.00 1.80 -6.68
C SER A 45 35.20 2.56 -7.27
N ARG A 46 35.51 3.74 -6.70
CA ARG A 46 36.68 4.57 -7.04
C ARG A 46 37.77 4.42 -5.96
N PRO A 47 39.06 4.34 -6.32
CA PRO A 47 40.13 4.56 -5.36
C PRO A 47 40.42 6.06 -5.18
N ARG A 48 40.95 6.39 -3.99
CA ARG A 48 41.25 7.75 -3.52
C ARG A 48 42.40 8.35 -4.33
N GLY A 49 42.18 9.55 -4.86
CA GLY A 49 43.21 10.40 -5.44
C GLY A 49 43.03 11.83 -4.93
N VAL A 50 44.07 12.35 -4.28
CA VAL A 50 44.21 13.73 -3.79
C VAL A 50 44.19 14.69 -4.98
N GLY A 51 43.31 15.69 -4.97
CA GLY A 51 43.35 16.75 -5.98
C GLY A 51 42.10 17.63 -6.06
N ARG A 52 42.26 18.88 -5.59
CA ARG A 52 41.43 20.08 -5.84
C ARG A 52 39.99 20.07 -5.30
N ARG A 53 39.75 20.91 -4.28
CA ARG A 53 38.41 21.33 -3.83
C ARG A 53 37.67 21.96 -5.01
N ARG A 54 36.73 21.21 -5.60
CA ARG A 54 35.74 21.72 -6.54
C ARG A 54 34.67 22.43 -5.70
N PRO A 55 34.31 23.71 -5.97
CA PRO A 55 33.22 24.35 -5.24
C PRO A 55 31.93 23.55 -5.43
N PRO A 56 31.03 23.51 -4.43
CA PRO A 56 29.76 22.81 -4.58
C PRO A 56 29.02 23.40 -5.78
N PRO A 57 28.38 22.58 -6.63
CA PRO A 57 27.55 23.11 -7.70
C PRO A 57 26.46 23.98 -7.07
N SER A 58 26.43 25.26 -7.46
CA SER A 58 25.40 26.20 -7.06
C SER A 58 24.03 25.61 -7.39
N ALA A 59 23.18 25.42 -6.39
CA ALA A 59 21.80 25.02 -6.58
C ALA A 59 21.13 26.03 -7.53
N GLY A 60 20.81 25.59 -8.75
CA GLY A 60 20.16 26.46 -9.74
C GLY A 60 18.74 26.83 -9.30
N PRO A 61 18.15 27.89 -9.87
CA PRO A 61 16.83 28.44 -9.49
C PRO A 61 15.66 27.44 -9.61
N ALA A 62 15.84 26.36 -10.37
CA ALA A 62 14.84 25.30 -10.51
C ALA A 62 14.78 24.31 -9.32
N ALA A 63 15.79 24.28 -8.45
CA ALA A 63 15.75 23.51 -7.20
C ALA A 63 14.97 24.30 -6.13
N SER A 64 15.31 25.58 -5.96
CA SER A 64 14.62 26.47 -5.00
C SER A 64 13.13 26.66 -5.31
N ALA A 65 12.75 26.69 -6.59
CA ALA A 65 11.34 26.81 -6.99
C ALA A 65 10.51 25.54 -6.70
N ARG A 66 11.10 24.34 -6.82
CA ARG A 66 10.40 23.09 -6.45
C ARG A 66 10.26 22.94 -4.94
N ASP A 67 11.25 23.43 -4.20
CA ASP A 67 11.22 23.41 -2.75
C ASP A 67 10.18 24.40 -2.21
N SER A 68 9.99 25.57 -2.85
CA SER A 68 8.89 26.48 -2.52
C SER A 68 7.53 25.89 -2.84
N ASP A 69 7.34 25.26 -4.01
CA ASP A 69 6.06 24.65 -4.39
C ASP A 69 5.67 23.51 -3.43
N ALA A 70 6.63 22.73 -2.96
CA ALA A 70 6.40 21.67 -1.99
C ALA A 70 6.05 22.22 -0.60
N ALA A 71 6.71 23.30 -0.18
CA ALA A 71 6.40 23.98 1.07
C ALA A 71 4.99 24.60 1.06
N ASP A 72 4.60 25.19 -0.06
CA ASP A 72 3.28 25.77 -0.25
C ASP A 72 2.18 24.70 -0.20
N LEU A 73 2.39 23.56 -0.88
CA LEU A 73 1.48 22.41 -0.80
C LEU A 73 1.34 21.88 0.64
N ALA A 74 2.45 21.76 1.37
CA ALA A 74 2.43 21.32 2.77
C ALA A 74 1.67 22.30 3.67
N ALA A 75 1.82 23.62 3.43
CA ALA A 75 1.07 24.65 4.15
C ALA A 75 -0.44 24.58 3.87
N GLU A 76 -0.84 24.33 2.61
CA GLU A 76 -2.24 24.11 2.24
C GLU A 76 -2.83 22.87 2.92
N GLN A 77 -2.08 21.76 2.93
CA GLN A 77 -2.48 20.55 3.64
C GLN A 77 -2.64 20.78 5.15
N LEU A 78 -1.69 21.50 5.77
CA LEU A 78 -1.77 21.83 7.19
C LEU A 78 -3.01 22.67 7.51
N LYS A 79 -3.33 23.65 6.66
CA LYS A 79 -4.53 24.48 6.80
C LYS A 79 -5.81 23.66 6.66
N ALA A 80 -5.84 22.67 5.78
CA ALA A 80 -6.96 21.74 5.66
C ALA A 80 -7.10 20.89 6.93
N VAL A 81 -6.00 20.34 7.43
CA VAL A 81 -5.97 19.52 8.65
C VAL A 81 -6.37 20.34 9.88
N SER A 82 -5.87 21.56 10.03
CA SER A 82 -6.15 22.41 11.21
C SER A 82 -7.62 22.81 11.34
N ARG A 83 -8.39 22.74 10.24
CA ARG A 83 -9.81 23.11 10.19
C ARG A 83 -10.75 21.92 10.40
N ALA A 84 -10.22 20.70 10.30
CA ALA A 84 -11.02 19.50 10.41
C ALA A 84 -11.11 19.02 11.87
N SER A 85 -12.21 18.34 12.19
CA SER A 85 -12.38 17.63 13.46
C SER A 85 -12.01 16.17 13.29
N TYR A 86 -11.21 15.64 14.22
CA TYR A 86 -10.76 14.24 14.18
C TYR A 86 -11.31 13.46 15.37
N LYS A 87 -11.64 12.19 15.12
CA LYS A 87 -11.96 11.23 16.17
C LYS A 87 -11.15 9.96 15.95
N ALA A 88 -10.56 9.45 17.02
CA ALA A 88 -9.97 8.12 16.99
C ALA A 88 -11.06 7.08 16.69
N ARG A 89 -10.70 6.06 15.90
CA ARG A 89 -11.56 4.93 15.58
C ARG A 89 -10.76 3.63 15.66
N PRO A 90 -11.42 2.48 15.88
CA PRO A 90 -10.76 1.18 15.73
C PRO A 90 -10.09 1.05 14.37
N LEU A 91 -8.87 0.50 14.35
CA LEU A 91 -8.12 0.22 13.13
C LEU A 91 -8.83 -0.83 12.28
N LEU A 92 -9.28 -1.91 12.94
CA LEU A 92 -9.95 -3.05 12.34
C LEU A 92 -11.45 -3.04 12.65
N ASN A 93 -12.26 -3.54 11.71
CA ASN A 93 -13.67 -3.83 12.00
C ASN A 93 -13.80 -5.08 12.90
N ARG A 94 -15.01 -5.36 13.40
CA ARG A 94 -15.23 -6.48 14.34
C ARG A 94 -14.78 -7.83 13.77
N PRO A 95 -15.17 -8.23 12.54
CA PRO A 95 -14.69 -9.48 11.95
C PRO A 95 -13.17 -9.54 11.76
N GLU A 96 -12.55 -8.49 11.21
CA GLU A 96 -11.09 -8.42 11.04
C GLU A 96 -10.36 -8.50 12.38
N ALA A 97 -10.87 -7.84 13.43
CA ALA A 97 -10.28 -7.90 14.76
C ALA A 97 -10.33 -9.33 15.35
N ALA A 98 -11.40 -10.08 15.08
CA ALA A 98 -11.50 -11.48 15.50
C ALA A 98 -10.48 -12.37 14.75
N VAL A 99 -10.33 -12.17 13.44
CA VAL A 99 -9.33 -12.87 12.63
C VAL A 99 -7.92 -12.52 13.08
N PHE A 100 -7.63 -11.23 13.29
CA PHE A 100 -6.35 -10.75 13.79
C PHE A 100 -5.97 -11.43 15.11
N LYS A 101 -6.89 -11.46 16.09
CA LYS A 101 -6.63 -12.09 17.39
C LYS A 101 -6.33 -13.60 17.26
N ALA A 102 -7.04 -14.29 16.35
CA ALA A 102 -6.80 -15.71 16.11
C ALA A 102 -5.47 -15.97 15.38
N LEU A 103 -5.14 -15.13 14.39
CA LEU A 103 -3.86 -15.19 13.68
C LEU A 103 -2.69 -14.90 14.62
N ASP A 104 -2.78 -13.85 15.42
CA ASP A 104 -1.73 -13.43 16.36
C ASP A 104 -1.41 -14.54 17.37
N ALA A 105 -2.43 -15.08 18.02
CA ALA A 105 -2.27 -16.21 18.94
C ALA A 105 -1.68 -17.46 18.24
N ALA A 106 -2.08 -17.75 17.01
CA ALA A 106 -1.56 -18.87 16.25
C ALA A 106 -0.09 -18.68 15.83
N VAL A 107 0.27 -17.47 15.40
CA VAL A 107 1.64 -17.12 14.97
C VAL A 107 2.59 -17.14 16.15
N VAL A 108 2.26 -16.45 17.24
CA VAL A 108 3.09 -16.45 18.46
C VAL A 108 3.23 -17.87 19.03
N GLY A 109 2.15 -18.64 19.05
CA GLY A 109 2.19 -20.03 19.51
C GLY A 109 3.00 -20.96 18.60
N ARG A 110 3.18 -20.63 17.33
CA ARG A 110 3.99 -21.40 16.37
C ARG A 110 5.45 -20.99 16.40
N ASN A 111 5.71 -19.69 16.40
CA ASN A 111 7.04 -19.08 16.40
C ASN A 111 6.97 -17.67 17.01
N PRO A 112 7.42 -17.48 18.26
CA PRO A 112 7.41 -16.19 18.95
C PRO A 112 8.24 -15.09 18.28
N SER A 113 9.20 -15.44 17.41
CA SER A 113 10.01 -14.47 16.66
C SER A 113 9.29 -13.91 15.43
N TRP A 114 8.11 -14.43 15.09
CA TRP A 114 7.26 -13.94 14.00
C TRP A 114 6.13 -13.06 14.54
N GLN A 115 5.66 -12.13 13.71
CA GLN A 115 4.63 -11.15 14.09
C GLN A 115 3.56 -11.01 13.01
N VAL A 116 2.32 -10.71 13.45
CA VAL A 116 1.21 -10.33 12.57
C VAL A 116 1.07 -8.81 12.57
N MET A 117 1.16 -8.21 11.39
CA MET A 117 0.95 -6.78 11.18
C MET A 117 -0.39 -6.56 10.50
N ALA A 118 -1.16 -5.56 10.94
CA ALA A 118 -2.48 -5.27 10.39
C ALA A 118 -2.48 -4.03 9.50
N GLN A 119 -3.28 -4.05 8.44
CA GLN A 119 -3.50 -2.93 7.52
C GLN A 119 -2.18 -2.36 7.00
N VAL A 120 -1.27 -3.16 6.46
CA VAL A 120 0.06 -2.69 6.04
C VAL A 120 0.02 -2.20 4.59
N SER A 121 0.54 -1.00 4.31
CA SER A 121 0.69 -0.54 2.92
C SER A 121 1.75 -1.37 2.19
N LEU A 122 1.47 -1.76 0.95
CA LEU A 122 2.43 -2.49 0.12
C LEU A 122 3.71 -1.69 -0.08
N GLY A 123 3.64 -0.35 -0.13
CA GLY A 123 4.82 0.51 -0.29
C GLY A 123 5.79 0.49 0.88
N GLU A 124 5.38 -0.03 2.05
CA GLU A 124 6.25 -0.13 3.24
C GLU A 124 7.22 -1.31 3.14
N PHE A 125 6.87 -2.35 2.36
CA PHE A 125 7.67 -3.56 2.26
C PHE A 125 7.95 -4.00 0.82
N LEU A 126 7.38 -3.33 -0.18
CA LEU A 126 7.69 -3.48 -1.59
C LEU A 126 8.31 -2.20 -2.13
N THR A 127 9.36 -2.36 -2.94
CA THR A 127 9.92 -1.28 -3.74
C THR A 127 9.82 -1.62 -5.21
N ALA A 128 9.79 -0.61 -6.06
CA ALA A 128 9.86 -0.77 -7.51
C ALA A 128 10.78 0.31 -8.08
N SER A 129 11.62 -0.08 -9.05
CA SER A 129 12.45 0.86 -9.81
C SER A 129 11.61 1.79 -10.69
N ASP A 130 10.46 1.30 -11.17
CA ASP A 130 9.48 2.10 -11.89
C ASP A 130 8.61 2.93 -10.92
N LYS A 131 8.69 4.26 -11.06
CA LYS A 131 7.96 5.19 -10.21
C LYS A 131 6.44 5.02 -10.30
N SER A 132 5.90 4.73 -11.48
CA SER A 132 4.46 4.57 -11.67
C SER A 132 3.94 3.29 -10.98
N ALA A 133 4.72 2.20 -11.07
CA ALA A 133 4.44 0.96 -10.38
C ALA A 133 4.51 1.14 -8.85
N PHE A 134 5.54 1.84 -8.35
CA PHE A 134 5.66 2.14 -6.93
C PHE A 134 4.46 2.94 -6.41
N LEU A 135 4.05 4.00 -7.13
CA LEU A 135 2.88 4.80 -6.75
C LEU A 135 1.59 3.98 -6.79
N ALA A 136 1.44 3.10 -7.79
CA ALA A 136 0.27 2.23 -7.91
C ALA A 136 0.13 1.30 -6.69
N ILE A 137 1.22 0.68 -6.24
CA ILE A 137 1.20 -0.25 -5.09
C ILE A 137 1.20 0.48 -3.75
N ASN A 138 1.83 1.65 -3.63
CA ASN A 138 1.90 2.41 -2.36
C ASN A 138 0.52 2.86 -1.85
N SER A 139 -0.45 3.00 -2.75
CA SER A 139 -1.84 3.29 -2.41
C SER A 139 -2.65 2.06 -1.95
N LYS A 140 -2.05 0.87 -1.97
CA LYS A 140 -2.70 -0.40 -1.64
C LYS A 140 -2.18 -0.91 -0.31
N ARG A 141 -3.07 -1.58 0.43
CA ARG A 141 -2.75 -2.19 1.71
C ARG A 141 -3.21 -3.64 1.68
N VAL A 142 -2.55 -4.46 2.47
CA VAL A 142 -2.97 -5.82 2.82
C VAL A 142 -3.62 -5.79 4.19
N ASP A 143 -4.63 -6.64 4.42
CA ASP A 143 -5.31 -6.69 5.70
C ASP A 143 -4.38 -7.20 6.80
N PHE A 144 -3.61 -8.24 6.51
CA PHE A 144 -2.56 -8.73 7.40
C PHE A 144 -1.27 -9.08 6.66
N ALA A 145 -0.14 -8.93 7.34
CA ALA A 145 1.18 -9.36 6.87
C ALA A 145 1.86 -10.18 7.97
N LEU A 146 2.43 -11.33 7.58
CA LEU A 146 3.27 -12.16 8.44
C LEU A 146 4.72 -11.73 8.25
N MET A 147 5.30 -11.21 9.33
CA MET A 147 6.66 -10.69 9.37
C MET A 147 7.57 -11.63 10.15
N ASN A 148 8.73 -11.95 9.59
CA ASN A 148 9.73 -12.78 10.25
C ASN A 148 10.62 -11.97 11.22
N GLU A 149 11.54 -12.67 11.87
CA GLU A 149 12.48 -12.10 12.86
C GLU A 149 13.48 -11.08 12.25
N GLN A 150 13.65 -11.07 10.92
CA GLN A 150 14.45 -10.07 10.20
C GLN A 150 13.64 -8.83 9.80
N CYS A 151 12.42 -8.68 10.33
CA CYS A 151 11.48 -7.62 9.98
C CYS A 151 11.09 -7.62 8.49
N GLN A 152 11.05 -8.79 7.85
CA GLN A 152 10.64 -8.95 6.45
C GLN A 152 9.26 -9.57 6.37
N VAL A 153 8.40 -9.00 5.52
CA VAL A 153 7.10 -9.60 5.20
C VAL A 153 7.32 -10.81 4.29
N VAL A 154 6.86 -11.99 4.71
CA VAL A 154 7.00 -13.24 3.95
C VAL A 154 5.67 -13.67 3.33
N HIS A 155 4.56 -13.38 4.02
CA HIS A 155 3.21 -13.68 3.54
C HIS A 155 2.25 -12.51 3.79
N ALA A 156 1.41 -12.22 2.80
CA ALA A 156 0.27 -11.32 2.91
C ALA A 156 -1.04 -12.12 2.99
N LEU A 157 -1.96 -11.67 3.82
CA LEU A 157 -3.28 -12.27 4.02
C LEU A 157 -4.36 -11.22 3.79
N GLU A 158 -5.41 -11.57 3.05
CA GLU A 158 -6.57 -10.71 2.77
C GLU A 158 -7.84 -11.32 3.33
N TYR A 159 -8.59 -10.54 4.10
CA TYR A 159 -9.84 -10.97 4.70
C TYR A 159 -11.01 -10.63 3.79
N GLN A 160 -11.68 -11.67 3.28
CA GLN A 160 -12.85 -11.53 2.43
C GLN A 160 -14.11 -11.61 3.30
N GLY A 161 -14.66 -10.43 3.66
CA GLY A 161 -15.92 -10.32 4.38
C GLY A 161 -17.13 -10.85 3.59
N THR A 162 -18.26 -11.04 4.27
CA THR A 162 -19.52 -11.53 3.68
C THR A 162 -20.20 -10.52 2.75
N GLY A 163 -19.84 -9.24 2.87
CA GLY A 163 -20.25 -8.16 1.96
C GLY A 163 -19.38 -8.16 0.70
N HIS A 164 -19.74 -9.02 -0.25
CA HIS A 164 -19.05 -9.12 -1.53
C HIS A 164 -19.08 -7.80 -2.32
N TYR A 165 -17.98 -7.05 -2.32
CA TYR A 165 -17.70 -6.04 -3.35
C TYR A 165 -17.34 -6.73 -4.67
N ARG A 166 -18.33 -7.35 -5.34
CA ARG A 166 -18.21 -7.90 -6.70
C ARG A 166 -18.33 -6.78 -7.75
N GLY A 167 -17.67 -5.66 -7.52
CA GLY A 167 -17.48 -4.63 -8.54
C GLY A 167 -16.28 -4.97 -9.41
N GLN A 168 -16.32 -4.64 -10.71
CA GLN A 168 -15.19 -4.81 -11.63
C GLN A 168 -13.89 -4.13 -11.12
N SER A 169 -14.03 -3.08 -10.31
CA SER A 169 -12.92 -2.36 -9.67
C SER A 169 -12.23 -3.13 -8.54
N ALA A 170 -12.91 -4.05 -7.86
CA ALA A 170 -12.32 -4.86 -6.79
C ALA A 170 -11.37 -5.91 -7.37
N ALA A 171 -11.80 -6.62 -8.42
CA ALA A 171 -10.99 -7.61 -9.12
C ALA A 171 -9.69 -6.99 -9.69
N ALA A 172 -9.79 -5.81 -10.30
CA ALA A 172 -8.64 -5.09 -10.81
C ALA A 172 -7.65 -4.70 -9.70
N ARG A 173 -8.15 -4.23 -8.53
CA ARG A 173 -7.29 -3.88 -7.39
C ARG A 173 -6.56 -5.10 -6.82
N ASP A 174 -7.26 -6.21 -6.68
CA ASP A 174 -6.68 -7.45 -6.17
C ASP A 174 -5.64 -8.02 -7.15
N ALA A 175 -5.86 -7.88 -8.46
CA ALA A 175 -4.86 -8.25 -9.47
C ALA A 175 -3.55 -7.45 -9.31
N VAL A 176 -3.62 -6.14 -9.05
CA VAL A 176 -2.42 -5.32 -8.79
C VAL A 176 -1.67 -5.83 -7.55
N LYS A 177 -2.38 -6.11 -6.45
CA LYS A 177 -1.76 -6.62 -5.21
C LYS A 177 -1.08 -7.97 -5.44
N LYS A 178 -1.83 -8.94 -6.01
CA LYS A 178 -1.35 -10.30 -6.28
C LYS A 178 -0.12 -10.29 -7.17
N GLU A 179 -0.11 -9.50 -8.24
CA GLU A 179 1.03 -9.44 -9.16
C GLU A 179 2.26 -8.80 -8.51
N ALA A 180 2.09 -7.72 -7.73
CA ALA A 180 3.18 -7.08 -7.02
C ALA A 180 3.85 -8.03 -6.01
N LEU A 181 3.03 -8.72 -5.20
CA LEU A 181 3.50 -9.69 -4.21
C LEU A 181 4.18 -10.90 -4.86
N ARG A 182 3.61 -11.42 -5.95
CA ARG A 182 4.19 -12.52 -6.73
C ARG A 182 5.57 -12.15 -7.27
N LYS A 183 5.72 -10.94 -7.84
CA LYS A 183 7.03 -10.45 -8.34
C LYS A 183 8.07 -10.27 -7.23
N ALA A 184 7.62 -10.01 -6.01
CA ALA A 184 8.48 -9.87 -4.83
C ALA A 184 8.77 -11.19 -4.10
N GLY A 185 8.20 -12.32 -4.56
CA GLY A 185 8.36 -13.61 -3.89
C GLY A 185 7.62 -13.73 -2.56
N ILE A 186 6.62 -12.87 -2.31
CA ILE A 186 5.82 -12.87 -1.08
C ILE A 186 4.55 -13.69 -1.33
N GLY A 187 4.27 -14.66 -0.46
CA GLY A 187 3.08 -15.49 -0.59
C GLY A 187 1.80 -14.69 -0.30
N TYR A 188 0.71 -15.02 -0.98
CA TYR A 188 -0.57 -14.33 -0.84
C TYR A 188 -1.67 -15.35 -0.53
N HIS A 189 -2.47 -15.10 0.50
CA HIS A 189 -3.54 -16.00 0.94
C HIS A 189 -4.83 -15.25 1.27
N GLU A 190 -5.96 -15.86 0.99
CA GLU A 190 -7.29 -15.29 1.28
C GLU A 190 -7.93 -16.03 2.45
N ILE A 191 -8.51 -15.27 3.38
CA ILE A 191 -9.26 -15.77 4.54
C ILE A 191 -10.73 -15.42 4.29
N VAL A 192 -11.57 -16.43 4.12
CA VAL A 192 -12.98 -16.24 3.74
C VAL A 192 -13.87 -16.27 4.98
N ALA A 193 -14.62 -15.20 5.20
CA ALA A 193 -15.57 -15.09 6.30
C ALA A 193 -16.56 -16.25 6.33
N GLY A 194 -16.84 -16.78 7.53
CA GLY A 194 -17.79 -17.89 7.74
C GLY A 194 -17.27 -19.27 7.30
N HIS A 195 -16.18 -19.33 6.54
CA HIS A 195 -15.54 -20.57 6.10
C HIS A 195 -14.18 -20.82 6.76
N THR A 196 -13.63 -19.85 7.48
CA THR A 196 -12.36 -20.03 8.20
C THR A 196 -12.59 -20.00 9.71
N THR A 197 -12.57 -21.19 10.29
CA THR A 197 -12.57 -21.44 11.73
C THR A 197 -11.20 -21.12 12.35
N PRO A 198 -11.11 -20.90 13.68
CA PRO A 198 -9.82 -20.76 14.36
C PRO A 198 -8.86 -21.94 14.14
N SER A 199 -9.38 -23.16 13.97
CA SER A 199 -8.57 -24.34 13.69
C SER A 199 -7.98 -24.31 12.28
N GLU A 200 -8.73 -23.86 11.28
CA GLU A 200 -8.23 -23.69 9.91
C GLU A 200 -7.21 -22.56 9.82
N LEU A 201 -7.41 -21.45 10.56
CA LEU A 201 -6.38 -20.41 10.68
C LEU A 201 -5.09 -20.95 11.29
N ARG A 202 -5.17 -21.75 12.36
CA ARG A 202 -3.98 -22.42 12.93
C ARG A 202 -3.31 -23.35 11.94
N ALA A 203 -4.07 -24.12 11.18
CA ALA A 203 -3.53 -25.01 10.16
C ALA A 203 -2.87 -24.23 9.01
N LEU A 204 -3.44 -23.09 8.60
CA LEU A 204 -2.83 -22.17 7.65
C LEU A 204 -1.50 -21.66 8.20
N VAL A 205 -1.48 -21.12 9.42
CA VAL A 205 -0.26 -20.64 10.08
C VAL A 205 0.79 -21.75 10.18
N GLY A 206 0.42 -22.99 10.50
CA GLY A 206 1.34 -24.12 10.55
C GLY A 206 2.05 -24.42 9.23
N LYS A 207 1.42 -24.10 8.08
CA LYS A 207 2.00 -24.22 6.74
C LYS A 207 2.88 -23.03 6.37
N LEU A 208 2.54 -21.83 6.83
CA LEU A 208 3.18 -20.57 6.44
C LEU A 208 4.34 -20.16 7.35
N VAL A 209 4.23 -20.48 8.64
CA VAL A 209 5.18 -20.07 9.67
C VAL A 209 5.97 -21.30 10.12
N PRO A 210 7.31 -21.28 9.99
CA PRO A 210 8.15 -22.36 10.47
C PRO A 210 7.99 -22.52 11.98
N ALA A 211 8.17 -23.74 12.49
CA ALA A 211 8.24 -23.94 13.94
C ALA A 211 9.34 -23.07 14.53
N ALA A 212 9.18 -22.63 15.78
CA ALA A 212 10.29 -22.08 16.55
C ALA A 212 11.48 -23.04 16.46
N ARG A 213 12.68 -22.50 16.24
CA ARG A 213 13.89 -23.32 16.35
C ARG A 213 14.08 -23.63 17.83
N ASP A 214 14.25 -24.90 18.17
CA ASP A 214 14.66 -25.27 19.52
C ASP A 214 16.03 -24.65 19.76
N GLU A 215 16.12 -23.72 20.70
CA GLU A 215 17.35 -23.02 21.09
C GLU A 215 18.27 -23.94 21.93
N GLN A 216 18.31 -25.24 21.60
CA GLN A 216 19.13 -26.28 22.24
C GLN A 216 20.18 -26.82 21.25
N ALA A 217 21.02 -25.93 20.72
CA ALA A 217 22.26 -26.30 20.04
C ALA A 217 23.19 -25.08 19.95
N ALA A 218 23.62 -24.57 21.10
CA ALA A 218 24.77 -23.67 21.22
C ALA A 218 25.53 -24.01 22.51
#